data_AF-A0A960EDY2-F1
#
_entry.id   AF-A0A960EDY2-F1
#
_cell.length_a   1.000
_cell.length_b   1.000
_cell.length_c   1.000
_cell.angle_alpha   90.00
_cell.angle_beta   90.00
_cell.angle_gamma   90.00
#
_symmetry.space_group_name_H-M   'P 1'
#
loop_
_entity.id
_entity.type
_entity.pdbx_description
1 polymer ?
#
loop_
_entity_poly.entity_id
_entity_poly.type
_entity_poly.pdbx_seq_one_letter_code
_entity_poly.pdbx_strand_id
1 'polypeptide(L)'
;TVNREALRPLLVDAMASWSADDLFDALSARGVPCGPINSVGEGIEFAERIGLEPRVTVGEGDEAVDLVRNPIRFSAAAPQYTLPPPALGRDTDQIKAWLRT
;
A
#
# COMPACT_ATOMS: atom_id res chain seq x y z
N THR A 1 -22.99 -8.90 24.35
CA THR A 1 -22.87 -9.75 23.13
C THR A 1 -23.88 -10.90 23.11
N VAL A 2 -25.05 -10.77 23.75
CA VAL A 2 -25.98 -11.88 24.03
C VAL A 2 -26.43 -12.64 22.79
N ASN A 3 -26.65 -11.95 21.66
CA ASN A 3 -27.19 -12.55 20.44
C ASN A 3 -26.15 -12.76 19.33
N ARG A 4 -24.85 -12.64 19.63
CA ARG A 4 -23.79 -12.72 18.60
C ARG A 4 -23.82 -14.06 17.86
N GLU A 5 -23.90 -15.16 18.60
CA GLU A 5 -23.89 -16.53 18.04
C GLU A 5 -25.13 -16.79 17.17
N ALA A 6 -26.29 -16.30 17.59
CA ALA A 6 -27.54 -16.45 16.83
C ALA A 6 -27.57 -15.56 15.57
N LEU A 7 -26.99 -14.35 15.64
CA LEU A 7 -27.01 -13.39 14.53
C LEU A 7 -25.98 -13.73 13.44
N ARG A 8 -24.82 -14.26 13.82
CA ARG A 8 -23.72 -14.57 12.89
C ARG A 8 -24.16 -15.43 11.68
N PRO A 9 -24.83 -16.59 11.83
CA PRO A 9 -25.19 -17.41 10.69
C PRO A 9 -26.18 -16.72 9.75
N LEU A 10 -27.11 -15.90 10.28
CA LEU A 10 -28.07 -15.14 9.48
C LEU A 10 -27.36 -14.11 8.58
N LEU A 11 -26.35 -13.42 9.12
CA LEU A 11 -25.54 -12.48 8.36
C LEU A 11 -24.69 -13.19 7.30
N VAL A 12 -24.03 -14.30 7.67
CA VAL A 12 -23.20 -15.08 6.74
C VAL A 12 -24.03 -15.59 5.56
N ASP A 13 -25.22 -16.13 5.82
CA ASP A 13 -26.13 -16.62 4.77
C ASP A 13 -26.57 -15.50 3.83
N ALA A 14 -26.97 -14.34 4.38
CA ALA A 14 -27.34 -13.19 3.56
C ALA A 14 -26.16 -12.67 2.71
N MET A 15 -24.97 -12.55 3.31
CA MET A 15 -23.76 -12.06 2.65
C MET A 15 -23.23 -13.03 1.59
N ALA A 16 -23.50 -14.34 1.70
CA ALA A 16 -23.02 -15.36 0.76
C ALA A 16 -23.58 -15.19 -0.67
N SER A 17 -24.67 -14.42 -0.83
CA SER A 17 -25.25 -14.07 -2.13
C SER A 17 -24.54 -12.92 -2.85
N TRP A 18 -23.54 -12.29 -2.22
CA TRP A 18 -22.81 -11.15 -2.76
C TRP A 18 -21.34 -11.52 -3.03
N SER A 19 -20.74 -10.88 -4.04
CA SER A 19 -19.28 -10.80 -4.07
C SER A 19 -18.78 -9.84 -2.97
N ALA A 20 -17.53 -9.96 -2.57
CA ALA A 20 -16.95 -9.08 -1.55
C ALA A 20 -16.94 -7.61 -2.00
N ASP A 21 -16.64 -7.36 -3.28
CA ASP A 21 -16.59 -6.02 -3.87
C ASP A 21 -17.99 -5.40 -3.98
N ASP A 22 -19.00 -6.14 -4.47
CA ASP A 22 -20.37 -5.63 -4.57
C ASP A 22 -20.93 -5.26 -3.19
N LEU A 23 -20.64 -6.08 -2.18
CA LEU A 23 -21.08 -5.82 -0.81
C LEU A 23 -20.34 -4.63 -0.21
N PHE A 24 -19.04 -4.51 -0.47
CA PHE A 24 -18.24 -3.36 -0.07
C PHE A 24 -18.79 -2.06 -0.65
N ASP A 25 -19.09 -2.01 -1.95
CA ASP A 25 -19.63 -0.83 -2.61
C ASP A 25 -21.02 -0.46 -2.06
N ALA A 26 -21.89 -1.45 -1.88
CA ALA A 26 -23.24 -1.24 -1.36
C ALA A 26 -23.26 -0.72 0.09
N LEU A 27 -22.40 -1.29 0.95
CA LEU A 27 -22.31 -0.88 2.36
C LEU A 27 -21.58 0.47 2.52
N SER A 28 -20.53 0.72 1.74
CA SER A 28 -19.80 1.98 1.74
C SER A 28 -20.68 3.15 1.28
N ALA A 29 -21.54 2.93 0.28
CA ALA A 29 -22.54 3.92 -0.15
C ALA A 29 -23.54 4.30 0.96
N ARG A 30 -23.64 3.48 2.02
CA ARG A 30 -24.46 3.75 3.22
C ARG A 30 -23.64 4.22 4.42
N GLY A 31 -22.34 4.47 4.24
CA GLY A 31 -21.43 4.89 5.31
C GLY A 31 -21.08 3.79 6.30
N VAL A 32 -21.33 2.53 5.97
CA VAL A 32 -20.93 1.39 6.80
C VAL A 32 -19.48 1.04 6.49
N PRO A 33 -18.56 1.12 7.47
CA PRO A 33 -17.15 0.82 7.23
C PRO A 33 -16.93 -0.68 7.11
N CYS A 34 -16.56 -1.13 5.91
CA CYS A 34 -16.14 -2.50 5.63
C CYS A 34 -15.15 -2.51 4.47
N GLY A 35 -14.58 -3.67 4.15
CA GLY A 35 -13.72 -3.86 2.99
C GLY A 35 -13.42 -5.33 2.75
N PRO A 36 -13.07 -5.71 1.51
CA PRO A 36 -12.61 -7.05 1.20
C PRO A 36 -11.30 -7.38 1.95
N ILE A 37 -11.06 -8.67 2.17
CA ILE A 37 -9.75 -9.15 2.64
C ILE A 37 -8.86 -9.27 1.41
N ASN A 38 -8.01 -8.27 1.21
CA ASN A 38 -7.10 -8.22 0.07
C ASN A 38 -5.82 -9.04 0.34
N SER A 39 -5.30 -9.67 -0.72
CA SER A 39 -3.90 -10.06 -0.81
C SER A 39 -2.99 -8.82 -0.86
N VAL A 40 -1.67 -9.04 -0.80
CA VAL A 40 -0.69 -7.94 -0.88
C VAL A 40 -0.82 -7.17 -2.19
N GLY A 41 -0.97 -7.86 -3.33
CA GLY A 41 -1.12 -7.24 -4.63
C GLY A 41 -2.41 -6.42 -4.75
N GLU A 42 -3.55 -7.03 -4.39
CA GLU A 42 -4.86 -6.36 -4.39
C GLU A 42 -4.87 -5.14 -3.46
N GLY A 43 -4.13 -5.18 -2.34
CA GLY A 43 -3.98 -4.03 -1.45
C GLY A 43 -3.25 -2.85 -2.09
N ILE A 44 -2.20 -3.13 -2.89
CA ILE A 44 -1.46 -2.11 -3.64
C ILE A 44 -2.34 -1.52 -4.76
N GLU A 45 -3.03 -2.38 -5.51
CA GLU A 45 -3.95 -1.96 -6.58
C GLU A 45 -5.11 -1.13 -6.02
N PHE A 46 -5.67 -1.53 -4.87
CA PHE A 46 -6.71 -0.76 -4.19
C PHE A 46 -6.20 0.63 -3.79
N ALA A 47 -5.01 0.72 -3.21
CA ALA A 47 -4.39 1.98 -2.83
C ALA A 47 -4.17 2.90 -4.04
N GLU A 48 -3.85 2.36 -5.22
CA GLU A 48 -3.81 3.12 -6.48
C GLU A 48 -5.19 3.62 -6.89
N ARG A 49 -6.19 2.73 -6.85
CA ARG A 49 -7.59 3.05 -7.20
C ARG A 49 -8.15 4.21 -6.38
N ILE A 50 -7.75 4.34 -5.11
CA ILE A 50 -8.16 5.43 -4.22
C ILE A 50 -7.19 6.63 -4.20
N GLY A 51 -6.20 6.67 -5.10
CA GLY A 51 -5.33 7.83 -5.28
C GLY A 51 -4.22 7.99 -4.24
N LEU A 52 -3.81 6.92 -3.55
CA LEU A 52 -2.74 6.99 -2.56
C LEU A 52 -1.33 6.96 -3.17
N GLU A 53 -1.20 6.63 -4.45
CA GLU A 53 0.07 6.53 -5.18
C GLU A 53 1.10 5.71 -4.37
N PRO A 54 0.82 4.42 -4.07
CA PRO A 54 1.56 3.63 -3.09
C PRO A 54 2.94 3.17 -3.60
N ARG A 55 3.22 3.32 -4.89
CA ARG A 55 4.46 2.89 -5.54
C ARG A 55 5.28 4.08 -6.03
N VAL A 56 6.59 3.87 -6.14
CA VAL A 56 7.52 4.79 -6.78
C VAL A 56 8.57 3.98 -7.54
N THR A 57 8.87 4.37 -8.78
CA THR A 57 9.98 3.83 -9.56
C THR A 57 11.20 4.70 -9.35
N VAL A 58 12.35 4.09 -9.01
CA VAL A 58 13.59 4.80 -8.70
C VAL A 58 14.72 4.25 -9.55
N GLY A 59 15.56 5.13 -10.11
CA GLY A 59 16.61 4.78 -11.09
C GLY A 59 16.14 4.93 -12.54
N GLU A 60 17.01 4.60 -13.49
CA GLU A 60 16.76 4.69 -14.92
C GLU A 60 17.26 3.43 -15.64
N GLY A 61 16.62 3.08 -16.77
CA GLY A 61 17.01 1.92 -17.57
C GLY A 61 17.02 0.62 -16.77
N ASP A 62 18.09 -0.15 -16.88
CA ASP A 62 18.24 -1.44 -16.21
C ASP A 62 18.43 -1.34 -14.68
N GLU A 63 18.72 -0.15 -14.14
CA GLU A 63 18.81 0.08 -12.69
C GLU A 63 17.46 0.53 -12.08
N ALA A 64 16.41 0.69 -12.87
CA ALA A 64 15.10 1.10 -12.40
C ALA A 64 14.45 0.00 -11.53
N VAL A 65 13.98 0.36 -10.35
CA VAL A 65 13.28 -0.55 -9.42
C VAL A 65 12.00 0.06 -8.89
N ASP A 66 10.95 -0.75 -8.83
CA ASP A 66 9.67 -0.39 -8.20
C ASP A 66 9.71 -0.66 -6.70
N LEU A 67 9.39 0.37 -5.92
CA LEU A 67 9.42 0.34 -4.47
C LEU A 67 8.09 0.85 -3.89
N VAL A 68 7.83 0.49 -2.63
CA VAL A 68 6.71 1.06 -1.87
C VAL A 68 7.09 2.47 -1.41
N ARG A 69 6.24 3.45 -1.72
CA ARG A 69 6.40 4.85 -1.32
C ARG A 69 6.16 5.00 0.20
N ASN A 70 6.77 6.03 0.79
CA ASN A 70 6.45 6.48 2.15
C ASN A 70 4.98 6.93 2.18
N PRO A 71 4.13 6.39 3.07
CA PRO A 71 2.70 6.72 3.09
C PRO A 71 2.42 8.15 3.60
N ILE A 72 3.37 8.78 4.29
CA ILE A 72 3.20 10.11 4.88
C ILE A 72 3.40 11.18 3.81
N ARG A 73 2.44 12.09 3.69
CA ARG A 73 2.55 13.31 2.88
C ARG A 73 2.91 14.49 3.78
N PHE A 74 3.95 15.22 3.42
CA PHE A 74 4.37 16.44 4.10
C PHE A 74 4.00 17.64 3.22
N SER A 75 3.41 18.68 3.81
CA SER A 75 2.97 19.88 3.09
C SER A 75 4.13 20.74 2.57
N ALA A 76 5.30 20.71 3.22
CA ALA A 76 6.43 21.57 2.90
C ALA A 76 7.72 20.82 2.49
N ALA A 77 7.81 19.51 2.75
CA ALA A 77 9.02 18.73 2.53
C ALA A 77 8.67 17.30 2.10
N ALA A 78 8.16 17.16 0.88
CA ALA A 78 7.82 15.84 0.33
C ALA A 78 9.06 14.93 0.29
N PRO A 79 8.95 13.64 0.66
CA PRO A 79 10.04 12.68 0.54
C PRO A 79 10.50 12.56 -0.91
N GLN A 80 11.81 12.54 -1.12
CA GLN A 80 12.41 12.40 -2.45
C GLN A 80 13.04 11.00 -2.60
N TYR A 81 12.89 10.42 -3.78
CA TYR A 81 13.39 9.10 -4.14
C TYR A 81 14.41 9.24 -5.26
N THR A 82 15.61 9.70 -4.92
CA THR A 82 16.59 10.15 -5.93
C THR A 82 17.57 9.07 -6.37
N LEU A 83 17.78 8.03 -5.56
CA LEU A 83 18.80 7.01 -5.81
C LEU A 83 18.19 5.61 -5.73
N PRO A 84 18.42 4.75 -6.73
CA PRO A 84 18.10 3.34 -6.60
C PRO A 84 19.02 2.71 -5.53
N PRO A 85 18.67 1.51 -5.03
CA PRO A 85 19.55 0.76 -4.12
C PRO A 85 20.97 0.66 -4.69
N PRO A 86 22.01 1.06 -3.93
CA PRO A 86 23.36 1.05 -4.43
C PRO A 86 23.88 -0.38 -4.60
N ALA A 87 24.70 -0.60 -5.62
CA ALA A 87 25.49 -1.82 -5.70
C ALA A 87 26.43 -1.94 -4.48
N LEU A 88 26.81 -3.17 -4.14
CA LEU A 88 27.70 -3.42 -3.02
C LEU A 88 29.02 -2.65 -3.20
N GLY A 89 29.28 -1.73 -2.28
CA GLY A 89 30.51 -0.94 -2.24
C GLY A 89 30.56 0.28 -3.17
N ARG A 90 29.46 0.65 -3.85
CA ARG A 90 29.37 1.78 -4.80
C ARG A 90 30.07 3.06 -4.31
N ASP A 91 29.85 3.44 -3.05
CA ASP A 91 30.34 4.72 -2.50
C ASP A 91 31.59 4.58 -1.61
N THR A 92 32.22 3.40 -1.57
CA THR A 92 33.30 3.09 -0.61
C THR A 92 34.50 4.03 -0.74
N ASP A 93 34.98 4.24 -1.96
CA ASP A 93 36.20 5.03 -2.20
C ASP A 93 35.96 6.53 -1.97
N GLN A 94 34.77 7.02 -2.32
CA GLN A 94 34.35 8.39 -2.03
C GLN A 94 34.35 8.65 -0.51
N ILE A 95 33.76 7.75 0.28
CA ILE A 95 33.70 7.88 1.74
C ILE A 95 35.11 7.81 2.35
N LYS A 96 35.98 6.90 1.88
CA LYS A 96 37.37 6.81 2.34
C LYS A 96 38.17 8.07 2.05
N ALA A 97 37.91 8.74 0.93
CA ALA A 97 38.55 10.01 0.61
C ALA A 97 38.05 11.15 1.53
N TRP A 98 36.74 11.23 1.77
CA TRP A 98 36.13 12.20 2.68
C TRP A 98 36.70 12.11 4.10
N LEU A 99 36.85 10.90 4.65
CA LEU A 99 37.38 10.68 6.01
C LEU A 99 38.85 11.10 6.20
N ARG A 100 39.60 11.31 5.12
CA ARG A 100 41.00 11.76 5.17
C ARG A 100 41.13 13.29 5.14
N THR A 101 40.01 14.01 4.99
CA THR A 101 39.92 15.48 4.98
C THR A 101 39.53 15.97 6.37
#